data_AF-A0A9D4SVJ6-F1
#
_entry.id   AF-A0A9D4SVJ6-F1
#
_cell.length_a   1.000
_cell.length_b   1.000
_cell.length_c   1.000
_cell.angle_alpha   90.00
_cell.angle_beta   90.00
_cell.angle_gamma   90.00
#
_symmetry.space_group_name_H-M   'P 1'
#
loop_
_entity.id
_entity.type
_entity.pdbx_description
1 polymer ?
#
loop_
_entity_poly.entity_id
_entity_poly.type
_entity_poly.pdbx_seq_one_letter_code
_entity_poly.pdbx_strand_id
1 'polypeptide(L)'
;MFQIVNLLMENTRPAPPTSAVGPRSPRCHRPLGGSLVISDVHSAEDGHRTVGEPGACELRVVPAKEQKRGRHVYPMVHSPRGICLIINNHDFGDSKREGSEHDVRRMRYLFEALHFKCIVHWDLPESEMKKKVEEVAALKEHEVADCLVVILMSHGEQNMIYGVDRGKLHLENDIISLFDDENCPALRGKPKVFFIQACRAMEQKL
;
A
#
# COMPACT_ATOMS: atom_id res chain seq x y z
N MET A 1 -18.02 -8.73 10.78
CA MET A 1 -17.45 -7.53 11.44
C MET A 1 -16.12 -7.23 10.75
N PHE A 2 -16.16 -6.42 9.67
CA PHE A 2 -14.94 -6.03 8.95
C PHE A 2 -14.51 -4.67 9.50
N GLN A 3 -13.43 -4.64 10.29
CA GLN A 3 -12.85 -3.39 10.77
C GLN A 3 -11.77 -2.90 9.80
N ILE A 4 -11.92 -1.64 9.42
CA ILE A 4 -11.10 -0.84 8.51
C ILE A 4 -9.76 -0.46 9.19
N VAL A 5 -8.69 -0.59 8.38
CA VAL A 5 -7.46 0.21 8.27
C VAL A 5 -6.89 0.81 9.57
N ASN A 6 -5.83 0.18 10.08
CA ASN A 6 -4.86 0.88 10.91
C ASN A 6 -3.75 1.44 10.02
N LEU A 7 -3.65 2.76 9.94
CA LEU A 7 -2.53 3.46 9.30
C LEU A 7 -1.38 3.54 10.32
N LEU A 8 -0.39 2.66 10.20
CA LEU A 8 0.87 2.83 10.92
C LEU A 8 1.77 3.75 10.09
N MET A 9 1.88 5.00 10.52
CA MET A 9 2.89 5.94 10.04
C MET A 9 4.02 5.95 11.06
N GLU A 10 5.17 5.37 10.73
CA GLU A 10 6.37 5.58 11.53
C GLU A 10 6.86 7.02 11.34
N ASN A 11 6.76 7.82 12.41
CA ASN A 11 7.31 9.16 12.48
C ASN A 11 8.78 9.10 12.89
N THR A 12 9.68 8.75 11.97
CA THR A 12 11.10 9.07 12.18
C THR A 12 11.30 10.55 11.84
N ARG A 13 11.39 11.39 12.88
CA ARG A 13 11.67 12.83 12.73
C ARG A 13 13.14 13.02 12.32
N PRO A 14 13.47 13.49 11.11
CA PRO A 14 14.82 13.97 10.88
C PRO A 14 15.02 15.32 11.58
N ALA A 15 16.12 15.46 12.32
CA ALA A 15 16.60 16.76 12.76
C ALA A 15 16.83 17.67 11.53
N PRO A 16 16.51 18.97 11.60
CA PRO A 16 16.66 19.86 10.46
C PRO A 16 18.15 19.99 10.08
N PRO A 17 18.51 19.89 8.80
CA PRO A 17 19.86 20.20 8.38
C PRO A 17 20.15 21.68 8.62
N THR A 18 21.25 21.97 9.31
CA THR A 18 21.81 23.32 9.45
C THR A 18 22.12 23.88 8.07
N SER A 19 21.63 25.09 7.85
CA SER A 19 21.67 25.84 6.60
C SER A 19 23.04 25.90 5.92
N ALA A 20 23.08 25.58 4.62
CA ALA A 20 24.01 26.19 3.69
C ALA A 20 23.22 26.64 2.44
N VAL A 21 23.17 27.95 2.22
CA VAL A 21 22.48 28.59 1.10
C VAL A 21 23.34 28.45 -0.15
N GLY A 22 22.86 27.68 -1.13
CA GLY A 22 23.41 27.61 -2.50
C GLY A 22 22.48 28.29 -3.52
N PRO A 23 23.00 28.78 -4.66
CA PRO A 23 22.29 29.71 -5.54
C PRO A 23 21.12 29.07 -6.31
N ARG A 24 20.11 29.89 -6.62
CA ARG A 24 18.87 29.54 -7.31
C ARG A 24 19.13 29.25 -8.79
N SER A 25 18.66 28.10 -9.29
CA SER A 25 18.57 27.80 -10.73
C SER A 25 17.18 28.13 -11.30
N PRO A 26 17.02 28.30 -12.63
CA PRO A 26 15.87 28.98 -13.22
C PRO A 26 14.63 28.09 -13.32
N ARG A 27 13.46 28.75 -13.29
CA ARG A 27 12.12 28.16 -13.42
C ARG A 27 11.97 27.48 -14.78
N CYS A 28 11.70 26.19 -14.79
CA CYS A 28 11.18 25.50 -15.96
C CYS A 28 9.66 25.37 -15.81
N HIS A 29 8.90 26.23 -16.49
CA HIS A 29 7.49 25.98 -16.75
C HIS A 29 7.40 25.03 -17.94
N ARG A 30 6.92 23.80 -17.72
CA ARG A 30 6.32 23.00 -18.78
C ARG A 30 4.81 22.88 -18.50
N PRO A 31 3.95 23.06 -19.51
CA PRO A 31 2.54 22.73 -19.37
C PRO A 31 2.41 21.20 -19.34
N LEU A 32 1.68 20.69 -18.35
CA LEU A 32 1.31 19.27 -18.29
C LEU A 32 0.14 19.05 -19.28
N GLY A 33 0.48 18.69 -20.51
CA GLY A 33 -0.44 18.01 -21.42
C GLY A 33 -0.42 16.52 -21.11
N GLY A 34 -1.38 16.03 -20.35
CA GLY A 34 -1.60 14.60 -20.11
C GLY A 34 -2.96 14.21 -20.67
N SER A 35 -2.96 13.31 -21.65
CA SER A 35 -4.18 12.77 -22.26
C SER A 35 -5.00 11.98 -21.23
N LEU A 36 -6.31 12.15 -21.29
CA LEU A 36 -7.30 11.42 -20.50
C LEU A 36 -7.29 9.96 -20.93
N VAL A 37 -6.81 9.05 -20.07
CA VAL A 37 -7.05 7.60 -20.24
C VAL A 37 -8.28 7.25 -19.42
N ILE A 38 -9.42 7.12 -20.10
CA ILE A 38 -10.61 6.43 -19.60
C ILE A 38 -10.44 4.98 -20.02
N SER A 39 -10.35 4.07 -19.06
CA SER A 39 -10.40 2.64 -19.32
C SER A 39 -11.71 2.11 -18.76
N ASP A 40 -12.70 1.95 -19.63
CA ASP A 40 -14.01 1.36 -19.30
C ASP A 40 -13.83 -0.15 -19.05
N VAL A 41 -14.19 -0.60 -17.85
CA VAL A 41 -14.20 -2.03 -17.51
C VAL A 41 -15.63 -2.54 -17.61
N HIS A 42 -15.90 -3.37 -18.62
CA HIS A 42 -17.17 -4.10 -18.75
C HIS A 42 -17.08 -5.42 -17.97
N SER A 43 -18.10 -5.75 -17.17
CA SER A 43 -18.25 -7.04 -16.48
C SER A 43 -19.41 -7.82 -17.07
N ALA A 44 -19.20 -9.11 -17.32
CA ALA A 44 -20.20 -10.05 -17.80
C ALA A 44 -21.22 -10.37 -16.69
N GLU A 45 -22.49 -10.49 -17.08
CA GLU A 45 -23.60 -10.79 -16.20
C GLU A 45 -23.71 -12.31 -15.99
N ASP A 46 -23.76 -12.76 -14.73
CA ASP A 46 -24.50 -13.97 -14.36
C ASP A 46 -24.85 -13.92 -12.87
N GLY A 47 -26.12 -14.16 -12.57
CA GLY A 47 -26.77 -13.71 -11.33
C GLY A 47 -26.71 -14.68 -10.16
N HIS A 48 -26.36 -14.15 -8.99
CA HIS A 48 -27.04 -14.49 -7.73
C HIS A 48 -26.92 -13.33 -6.73
N ARG A 49 -28.06 -12.84 -6.21
CA ARG A 49 -28.14 -11.66 -5.35
C ARG A 49 -27.62 -11.98 -3.94
N THR A 50 -26.47 -11.42 -3.59
CA THR A 50 -26.09 -11.09 -2.21
C THR A 50 -25.73 -9.61 -2.14
N VAL A 51 -25.99 -9.00 -0.99
CA VAL A 51 -25.98 -7.56 -0.70
C VAL A 51 -24.79 -6.78 -1.27
N GLY A 52 -25.12 -5.92 -2.24
CA GLY A 52 -24.20 -4.99 -2.89
C GLY A 52 -24.66 -4.75 -4.31
N GLU A 53 -25.78 -4.04 -4.50
CA GLU A 53 -26.12 -3.51 -5.82
C GLU A 53 -24.89 -2.77 -6.40
N PRO A 54 -24.61 -2.86 -7.71
CA PRO A 54 -23.61 -2.03 -8.36
C PRO A 54 -24.15 -0.60 -8.48
N GLY A 55 -24.36 0.06 -7.34
CA GLY A 55 -24.55 1.48 -7.27
C GLY A 55 -23.22 2.15 -7.59
N ALA A 56 -23.05 2.61 -8.83
CA ALA A 56 -22.47 3.90 -9.22
C ALA A 56 -21.40 4.56 -8.30
N CYS A 57 -20.47 3.80 -7.74
CA CYS A 57 -19.24 4.31 -7.15
C CYS A 57 -18.07 3.66 -7.88
N GLU A 58 -17.99 3.99 -9.16
CA GLU A 58 -16.72 3.92 -9.88
C GLU A 58 -15.72 4.79 -9.12
N LEU A 59 -14.61 4.19 -8.68
CA LEU A 59 -13.57 4.92 -7.96
C LEU A 59 -12.96 5.94 -8.92
N ARG A 60 -13.29 7.21 -8.77
CA ARG A 60 -12.75 8.29 -9.60
C ARG A 60 -11.62 9.02 -8.87
N VAL A 61 -10.40 8.88 -9.37
CA VAL A 61 -9.25 9.64 -8.87
C VAL A 61 -9.14 10.95 -9.65
N VAL A 62 -9.30 12.08 -8.95
CA VAL A 62 -9.16 13.41 -9.53
C VAL A 62 -7.79 13.96 -9.16
N PRO A 63 -6.96 14.38 -10.14
CA PRO A 63 -5.68 15.00 -9.85
C PRO A 63 -5.82 16.22 -8.94
N ALA A 64 -4.89 16.37 -7.99
CA ALA A 64 -4.85 17.54 -7.14
C ALA A 64 -4.61 18.81 -7.98
N LYS A 65 -5.39 19.86 -7.73
CA LYS A 65 -5.21 21.17 -8.39
C LYS A 65 -3.90 21.85 -7.96
N GLU A 66 -3.47 21.59 -6.74
CA GLU A 66 -2.28 22.19 -6.13
C GLU A 66 -1.53 21.16 -5.29
N GLN A 67 -0.19 21.23 -5.31
CA GLN A 67 0.65 20.45 -4.40
C GLN A 67 1.14 21.33 -3.25
N LYS A 68 0.90 20.88 -2.02
CA LYS A 68 1.45 21.52 -0.83
C LYS A 68 2.97 21.28 -0.78
N ARG A 69 3.72 22.32 -0.44
CA ARG A 69 5.17 22.27 -0.20
C ARG A 69 5.47 23.00 1.10
N GLY A 70 6.46 22.55 1.83
CA GLY A 70 6.88 23.21 3.06
C GLY A 70 7.79 22.34 3.90
N ARG A 71 8.33 22.92 4.98
CA ARG A 71 9.24 22.23 5.90
C ARG A 71 8.62 21.02 6.61
N HIS A 72 7.29 20.95 6.65
CA HIS A 72 6.53 19.90 7.33
C HIS A 72 5.71 19.03 6.36
N VAL A 73 6.10 19.01 5.08
CA VAL A 73 5.41 18.24 4.04
C VAL A 73 6.44 17.35 3.34
N TYR A 74 6.22 16.03 3.34
CA TYR A 74 7.06 15.12 2.57
C TYR A 74 6.95 15.44 1.07
N PRO A 75 8.08 15.54 0.36
CA PRO A 75 8.05 15.73 -1.09
C PRO A 75 7.50 14.46 -1.76
N MET A 76 6.51 14.63 -2.65
CA MET A 76 5.87 13.56 -3.43
C MET A 76 5.92 13.91 -4.93
N VAL A 77 7.14 14.07 -5.44
CA VAL A 77 7.45 14.71 -6.73
C VAL A 77 7.94 13.73 -7.81
N HIS A 78 8.34 12.51 -7.44
CA HIS A 78 8.84 11.49 -8.37
C HIS A 78 7.70 10.70 -9.02
N SER A 79 8.01 10.10 -10.17
CA SER A 79 7.12 9.19 -10.90
C SER A 79 7.95 7.98 -11.39
N PRO A 80 7.73 6.77 -10.85
CA PRO A 80 6.74 6.46 -9.81
C PRO A 80 7.08 7.14 -8.48
N ARG A 81 6.06 7.44 -7.67
CA ARG A 81 6.21 7.95 -6.29
C ARG A 81 6.79 6.90 -5.35
N GLY A 82 6.70 5.63 -5.74
CA GLY A 82 7.32 4.52 -5.04
C GLY A 82 6.59 3.21 -5.30
N ILE A 83 6.86 2.24 -4.44
CA ILE A 83 6.30 0.89 -4.54
C ILE A 83 5.02 0.79 -3.70
N CYS A 84 4.02 0.11 -4.25
CA CYS A 84 2.83 -0.32 -3.53
C CYS A 84 2.76 -1.85 -3.56
N LEU A 85 3.14 -2.50 -2.46
CA LEU A 85 3.02 -3.95 -2.31
C LEU A 85 1.60 -4.29 -1.86
N ILE A 86 0.93 -5.20 -2.56
CA ILE A 86 -0.38 -5.74 -2.20
C ILE A 86 -0.24 -7.26 -2.06
N ILE A 87 -0.48 -7.79 -0.87
CA ILE A 87 -0.59 -9.24 -0.63
C ILE A 87 -2.03 -9.53 -0.24
N ASN A 88 -2.72 -10.33 -1.05
CA ASN A 88 -4.08 -10.79 -0.77
C ASN A 88 -4.11 -12.31 -0.64
N ASN A 89 -4.27 -12.81 0.57
CA ASN A 89 -4.59 -14.22 0.79
C ASN A 89 -6.10 -14.36 0.78
N HIS A 90 -6.62 -14.93 -0.29
CA HIS A 90 -8.03 -15.10 -0.61
C HIS A 90 -8.51 -16.52 -0.32
N ASP A 91 -7.80 -17.54 -0.80
CA ASP A 91 -8.19 -18.95 -0.72
C ASP A 91 -7.28 -19.72 0.25
N PHE A 92 -7.85 -20.21 1.35
CA PHE A 92 -7.17 -20.99 2.39
C PHE A 92 -7.47 -22.50 2.27
N GLY A 93 -8.11 -22.92 1.17
CA GLY A 93 -8.55 -24.28 0.90
C GLY A 93 -9.86 -24.66 1.59
N ASP A 94 -9.99 -24.36 2.89
CA ASP A 94 -11.22 -24.62 3.66
C ASP A 94 -12.18 -23.41 3.71
N SER A 95 -11.66 -22.22 3.41
CA SER A 95 -12.36 -20.96 3.53
C SER A 95 -11.86 -19.97 2.49
N LYS A 96 -12.79 -19.15 1.97
CA LYS A 96 -12.51 -18.11 0.98
C LYS A 96 -12.92 -16.75 1.51
N ARG A 97 -12.10 -15.75 1.24
CA ARG A 97 -12.36 -14.34 1.61
C ARG A 97 -13.06 -13.61 0.46
N GLU A 98 -14.25 -14.08 0.13
CA GLU A 98 -15.09 -13.56 -0.95
C GLU A 98 -15.23 -12.03 -0.87
N GLY A 99 -15.00 -11.36 -2.00
CA GLY A 99 -15.06 -9.90 -2.11
C GLY A 99 -13.71 -9.21 -1.94
N SER A 100 -12.69 -9.89 -1.40
CA SER A 100 -11.33 -9.34 -1.30
C SER A 100 -10.71 -9.03 -2.68
N GLU A 101 -11.19 -9.68 -3.74
CA GLU A 101 -10.78 -9.41 -5.11
C GLU A 101 -11.21 -8.03 -5.59
N HIS A 102 -12.38 -7.58 -5.15
CA HIS A 102 -12.83 -6.22 -5.41
C HIS A 102 -11.97 -5.20 -4.68
N ASP A 103 -11.50 -5.52 -3.47
CA ASP A 103 -10.56 -4.67 -2.72
C ASP A 103 -9.21 -4.58 -3.42
N VAL A 104 -8.64 -5.71 -3.88
CA VAL A 104 -7.39 -5.72 -4.67
C VAL A 104 -7.53 -4.82 -5.91
N ARG A 105 -8.62 -4.98 -6.67
CA ARG A 105 -8.87 -4.19 -7.89
C ARG A 105 -8.95 -2.69 -7.58
N ARG A 106 -9.69 -2.30 -6.54
CA ARG A 106 -9.87 -0.89 -6.14
C ARG A 106 -8.57 -0.29 -5.62
N MET A 107 -7.84 -1.00 -4.76
CA MET A 107 -6.58 -0.54 -4.19
C MET A 107 -5.49 -0.42 -5.26
N ARG A 108 -5.38 -1.41 -6.15
CA ARG A 108 -4.45 -1.34 -7.29
C ARG A 108 -4.74 -0.12 -8.16
N TYR A 109 -6.00 0.06 -8.58
CA TYR A 109 -6.41 1.21 -9.39
C TYR A 109 -6.10 2.53 -8.69
N LEU A 110 -6.44 2.65 -7.39
CA LEU A 110 -6.16 3.84 -6.60
C LEU A 110 -4.67 4.19 -6.61
N PHE A 111 -3.81 3.23 -6.29
CA PHE A 111 -2.38 3.50 -6.12
C PHE A 111 -1.66 3.67 -7.46
N GLU A 112 -2.07 2.99 -8.53
CA GLU A 112 -1.59 3.26 -9.89
C GLU A 112 -1.98 4.69 -10.33
N ALA A 113 -3.22 5.12 -10.07
CA ALA A 113 -3.68 6.49 -10.34
C ALA A 113 -2.98 7.54 -9.46
N LEU A 114 -2.49 7.14 -8.28
CA LEU A 114 -1.62 7.96 -7.43
C LEU A 114 -0.13 7.87 -7.81
N HIS A 115 0.19 7.27 -8.96
CA HIS A 115 1.54 7.11 -9.53
C HIS A 115 2.48 6.18 -8.75
N PHE A 116 1.96 5.15 -8.08
CA PHE A 116 2.77 4.06 -7.52
C PHE A 116 2.95 2.92 -8.52
N LYS A 117 4.06 2.20 -8.40
CA LYS A 117 4.27 0.91 -9.05
C LYS A 117 3.70 -0.18 -8.15
N CYS A 118 2.56 -0.74 -8.52
CA CYS A 118 1.88 -1.79 -7.75
C CYS A 118 2.49 -3.18 -8.04
N ILE A 119 2.81 -3.92 -6.98
CA ILE A 119 3.23 -5.33 -7.01
C ILE A 119 2.17 -6.12 -6.26
N VAL A 120 1.51 -7.07 -6.91
CA VAL A 120 0.37 -7.80 -6.34
C VAL A 120 0.68 -9.29 -6.26
N HIS A 121 0.49 -9.87 -5.07
CA HIS A 121 0.61 -11.29 -4.82
C HIS A 121 -0.68 -11.87 -4.23
N TRP A 122 -0.91 -13.14 -4.54
CA TRP A 122 -2.09 -13.88 -4.13
C TRP A 122 -1.70 -15.16 -3.41
N ASP A 123 -2.48 -15.52 -2.41
CA ASP A 123 -2.51 -16.85 -1.79
C ASP A 123 -1.13 -17.39 -1.41
N LEU A 124 -0.37 -16.60 -0.65
CA LEU A 124 0.99 -16.96 -0.23
C LEU A 124 0.98 -17.70 1.10
N PRO A 125 1.73 -18.81 1.25
CA PRO A 125 2.04 -19.37 2.56
C PRO A 125 2.92 -18.39 3.35
N GLU A 126 2.98 -18.56 4.67
CA GLU A 126 3.68 -17.65 5.59
C GLU A 126 5.13 -17.37 5.16
N SER A 127 5.89 -18.42 4.85
CA SER A 127 7.28 -18.30 4.40
C SER A 127 7.46 -17.49 3.11
N GLU A 128 6.56 -17.67 2.13
CA GLU A 128 6.61 -16.90 0.88
C GLU A 128 6.11 -15.46 1.09
N MET A 129 5.16 -15.22 2.00
CA MET A 129 4.81 -13.85 2.40
C MET A 129 6.02 -13.11 2.93
N LYS A 130 6.75 -13.70 3.89
CA LYS A 130 7.94 -13.10 4.48
C LYS A 130 8.99 -12.80 3.43
N LYS A 131 9.30 -13.78 2.59
CA LYS A 131 10.24 -13.64 1.48
C LYS A 131 9.85 -12.52 0.51
N LYS A 132 8.57 -12.39 0.15
CA LYS A 132 8.13 -11.31 -0.76
C LYS A 132 8.23 -9.93 -0.13
N VAL A 133 7.99 -9.82 1.18
CA VAL A 133 8.21 -8.57 1.91
C VAL A 133 9.70 -8.23 1.95
N GLU A 134 10.57 -9.19 2.24
CA GLU A 134 12.03 -9.02 2.23
C GLU A 134 12.56 -8.62 0.84
N GLU A 135 12.09 -9.28 -0.23
CA GLU A 135 12.41 -8.93 -1.62
C GLU A 135 12.02 -7.48 -1.93
N VAL A 136 10.84 -7.03 -1.48
CA VAL A 136 10.39 -5.65 -1.65
C VAL A 136 11.22 -4.68 -0.83
N ALA A 137 11.59 -5.00 0.40
CA ALA A 137 12.44 -4.15 1.24
C ALA A 137 13.84 -3.92 0.61
N ALA A 138 14.34 -4.89 -0.15
CA ALA A 138 15.63 -4.83 -0.81
C ALA A 138 15.62 -4.14 -2.19
N LEU A 139 14.48 -3.64 -2.68
CA LEU A 139 14.38 -3.00 -3.99
C LEU A 139 15.20 -1.71 -4.07
N LYS A 140 16.05 -1.60 -5.09
CA LYS A 140 16.86 -0.39 -5.35
C LYS A 140 15.99 0.81 -5.75
N GLU A 141 14.77 0.56 -6.25
CA GLU A 141 13.80 1.62 -6.56
C GLU A 141 13.50 2.52 -5.35
N HIS A 142 13.69 2.05 -4.12
CA HIS A 142 13.51 2.85 -2.92
C HIS A 142 14.45 4.04 -2.82
N GLU A 143 15.63 4.00 -3.46
CA GLU A 143 16.59 5.12 -3.43
C GLU A 143 15.98 6.41 -4.01
N VAL A 144 15.18 6.26 -5.07
CA VAL A 144 14.53 7.38 -5.79
C VAL A 144 13.03 7.49 -5.51
N ALA A 145 12.45 6.55 -4.76
CA ALA A 145 11.05 6.64 -4.32
C ALA A 145 10.85 7.81 -3.34
N ASP A 146 9.64 8.34 -3.29
CA ASP A 146 9.18 9.29 -2.27
C ASP A 146 8.51 8.60 -1.09
N CYS A 147 7.88 7.44 -1.31
CA CYS A 147 7.00 6.80 -0.35
C CYS A 147 6.91 5.29 -0.58
N LEU A 148 6.72 4.53 0.49
CA LEU A 148 6.36 3.11 0.41
C LEU A 148 4.91 2.92 0.86
N VAL A 149 4.18 2.08 0.14
CA VAL A 149 2.87 1.57 0.55
C VAL A 149 2.90 0.05 0.62
N VAL A 150 2.37 -0.51 1.71
CA VAL A 150 2.21 -1.96 1.89
C VAL A 150 0.77 -2.22 2.32
N ILE A 151 0.08 -3.09 1.59
CA ILE A 151 -1.32 -3.47 1.82
C ILE A 151 -1.35 -4.97 2.01
N LEU A 152 -1.76 -5.41 3.20
CA LEU A 152 -1.87 -6.82 3.54
C LEU A 152 -3.32 -7.15 3.85
N MET A 153 -3.86 -8.15 3.15
CA MET A 153 -5.26 -8.56 3.26
C MET A 153 -5.32 -10.07 3.44
N SER A 154 -5.70 -10.52 4.64
CA SER A 154 -5.70 -11.95 5.01
C SER A 154 -6.60 -12.18 6.22
N HIS A 155 -6.67 -13.43 6.68
CA HIS A 155 -7.00 -13.71 8.08
C HIS A 155 -5.86 -13.24 9.00
N GLY A 156 -6.18 -13.07 10.27
CA GLY A 156 -5.24 -12.64 11.28
C GLY A 156 -5.81 -12.76 12.68
N GLU A 157 -4.94 -12.49 13.64
CA GLU A 157 -5.28 -12.32 15.05
C GLU A 157 -4.45 -11.16 15.62
N GLN A 158 -4.43 -11.01 16.94
CA GLN A 158 -3.71 -9.91 17.58
C GLN A 158 -2.24 -9.84 17.14
N ASN A 159 -1.88 -8.77 16.42
CA ASN A 159 -0.56 -8.48 15.86
C ASN A 159 0.00 -9.54 14.89
N MET A 160 -0.85 -10.43 14.37
CA MET A 160 -0.45 -11.51 13.48
C MET A 160 -1.25 -11.49 12.18
N ILE A 161 -0.59 -11.87 11.09
CA ILE A 161 -1.23 -12.06 9.78
C ILE A 161 -0.93 -13.45 9.23
N TYR A 162 -1.93 -14.07 8.58
CA TYR A 162 -1.86 -15.49 8.23
C TYR A 162 -1.44 -15.68 6.78
N GLY A 163 -0.58 -16.68 6.54
CA GLY A 163 -0.42 -17.33 5.24
C GLY A 163 -1.59 -18.25 4.93
N VAL A 164 -1.75 -18.65 3.66
CA VAL A 164 -2.80 -19.62 3.27
C VAL A 164 -2.62 -21.00 3.90
N ASP A 165 -1.39 -21.31 4.31
CA ASP A 165 -1.01 -22.50 5.07
C ASP A 165 -1.28 -22.38 6.58
N ARG A 166 -1.90 -21.28 7.02
CA ARG A 166 -2.15 -20.92 8.43
C ARG A 166 -0.90 -20.66 9.26
N GLY A 167 0.28 -20.60 8.64
CA GLY A 167 1.44 -20.01 9.28
C GLY A 167 1.17 -18.53 9.58
N LYS A 168 1.85 -17.96 10.59
CA LYS A 168 1.59 -16.60 11.07
C LYS A 168 2.88 -15.78 11.07
N LEU A 169 2.77 -14.53 10.62
CA LEU A 169 3.82 -13.51 10.74
C LEU A 169 3.40 -12.46 11.76
N HIS A 170 4.33 -12.07 12.62
CA HIS A 170 4.12 -10.93 13.50
C HIS A 170 4.25 -9.63 12.70
N LEU A 171 3.21 -8.81 12.70
CA LEU A 171 3.16 -7.58 11.89
C LEU A 171 4.34 -6.65 12.17
N GLU A 172 4.65 -6.40 13.45
CA GLU A 172 5.78 -5.51 13.81
C GLU A 172 7.14 -6.15 13.50
N ASN A 173 7.41 -7.33 14.07
CA ASN A 173 8.74 -7.94 14.04
C ASN A 173 9.13 -8.60 12.71
N ASP A 174 8.18 -9.15 11.96
CA ASP A 174 8.48 -9.87 10.72
C ASP A 174 8.22 -9.05 9.46
N ILE A 175 7.48 -7.94 9.56
CA ILE A 175 7.06 -7.16 8.38
C ILE A 175 7.45 -5.69 8.50
N ILE A 176 6.97 -4.97 9.52
CA ILE A 176 7.17 -3.52 9.63
C ILE A 176 8.65 -3.19 9.88
N SER A 177 9.31 -3.94 10.76
CA SER A 177 10.74 -3.80 11.10
C SER A 177 11.64 -3.86 9.86
N LEU A 178 11.28 -4.63 8.83
CA LEU A 178 12.06 -4.74 7.59
C LEU A 178 12.19 -3.40 6.85
N PHE A 179 11.31 -2.44 7.13
CA PHE A 179 11.30 -1.13 6.48
C PHE A 179 11.77 0.01 7.38
N ASP A 180 12.20 -0.27 8.60
CA ASP A 180 12.71 0.76 9.50
C ASP A 180 14.01 1.42 8.96
N ASP A 181 14.51 2.43 9.67
CA ASP A 181 15.66 3.21 9.22
C ASP A 181 16.99 2.43 9.25
N GLU A 182 17.06 1.28 9.93
CA GLU A 182 18.22 0.40 10.01
C GLU A 182 18.20 -0.66 8.90
N ASN A 183 17.05 -1.33 8.74
CA ASN A 183 16.85 -2.45 7.82
C ASN A 183 16.57 -1.99 6.37
N CYS A 184 15.96 -0.81 6.17
CA CYS A 184 15.76 -0.22 4.84
C CYS A 184 16.25 1.24 4.77
N PRO A 185 17.58 1.48 4.75
CA PRO A 185 18.15 2.84 4.71
C PRO A 185 17.70 3.68 3.51
N ALA A 186 17.36 3.05 2.38
CA ALA A 186 16.87 3.73 1.18
C ALA A 186 15.50 4.44 1.40
N LEU A 187 14.74 3.99 2.40
CA LEU A 187 13.47 4.59 2.84
C LEU A 187 13.61 5.50 4.06
N ARG A 188 14.82 5.79 4.53
CA ARG A 188 15.04 6.67 5.69
C ARG A 188 14.47 8.06 5.44
N GLY A 189 13.67 8.56 6.38
CA GLY A 189 13.01 9.86 6.27
C GLY A 189 11.95 9.97 5.17
N LYS A 190 11.53 8.83 4.60
CA LYS A 190 10.43 8.73 3.63
C LYS A 190 9.22 8.08 4.31
N PRO A 191 7.98 8.53 4.01
CA PRO A 191 6.77 7.94 4.57
C PRO A 191 6.62 6.47 4.15
N LYS A 192 6.26 5.63 5.12
CA LYS A 192 5.96 4.20 4.96
C LYS A 192 4.53 4.00 5.45
N VAL A 193 3.68 3.46 4.60
CA VAL A 193 2.22 3.46 4.79
C VAL A 193 1.73 2.03 4.76
N PHE A 194 1.26 1.53 5.90
CA PHE A 194 0.74 0.17 6.01
C PHE A 194 -0.79 0.17 6.10
N PHE A 195 -1.43 -0.66 5.28
CA PHE A 195 -2.86 -0.97 5.35
C PHE A 195 -3.04 -2.45 5.69
N ILE A 196 -3.59 -2.75 6.85
CA ILE A 196 -3.80 -4.13 7.30
C ILE A 196 -5.30 -4.42 7.38
N GLN A 197 -5.78 -5.28 6.48
CA GLN A 197 -7.13 -5.83 6.49
C GLN A 197 -7.07 -7.27 7.00
N ALA A 198 -7.15 -7.42 8.33
CA ALA A 198 -7.16 -8.70 9.01
C ALA A 198 -7.94 -8.61 10.33
N CYS A 199 -8.42 -9.76 10.82
CA CYS A 199 -9.01 -9.82 12.15
C CYS A 199 -7.94 -9.53 13.23
N ARG A 200 -8.36 -8.95 14.36
CA ARG A 200 -7.50 -8.68 15.52
C ARG A 200 -8.01 -9.32 16.81
N ALA A 201 -9.06 -10.12 16.73
CA ALA A 201 -9.73 -10.68 17.89
C ALA A 201 -8.97 -11.91 18.42
N MET A 202 -8.91 -11.99 19.75
CA MET A 202 -8.71 -13.24 20.49
C MET A 202 -10.12 -13.74 20.81
N GLU A 203 -10.60 -14.81 20.18
CA GLU A 203 -11.88 -15.38 20.63
C GLU A 203 -11.62 -16.06 21.99
N GLN A 204 -11.83 -15.35 23.10
CA GLN A 204 -12.03 -16.00 24.40
C GLN A 204 -13.43 -16.62 24.36
N LYS A 205 -13.51 -17.88 23.97
CA LYS A 205 -14.63 -18.73 24.36
C LYS A 205 -14.39 -19.16 25.80
N LEU A 206 -15.12 -18.54 26.73
CA LEU A 206 -15.39 -19.13 28.04
C LEU A 206 -16.55 -20.12 27.90
#